data_AF-A0A8H4TQ63-F1
#
_entry.id   AF-A0A8H4TQ63-F1
#
_cell.length_a   1.000
_cell.length_b   1.000
_cell.length_c   1.000
_cell.angle_alpha   90.00
_cell.angle_beta   90.00
_cell.angle_gamma   90.00
#
_symmetry.space_group_name_H-M   'P 1'
#
loop_
_entity.id
_entity.type
_entity.pdbx_description
1 polymer ?
#
loop_
_entity_poly.entity_id
_entity_poly.type
_entity_poly.pdbx_seq_one_letter_code
_entity_poly.pdbx_strand_id
1 'polypeptide(L)'
;MRETGKRFISSRRARRSYGTVLLEPFIKEEHQEEDATEHPQLGTMVQKMFWHIKRNEKLLPSEKYRWLKNATLYVGGQHGYQGVIEIYQSDNVDVPIWKSAKGVRRLGHLPIDLSDLGRVSKRKKQASISYIPGSEKEIEAVKVEIGQVIKDFMTVEFVARVGSKKVGLASFEYEPIANGEDG
;
A
#
# COMPACT_ATOMS: atom_id res chain seq x y z
N MET A 1 4.25 -0.84 46.26
CA MET A 1 5.07 -1.27 45.10
C MET A 1 5.02 -2.78 44.98
N ARG A 2 4.43 -3.28 43.89
CA ARG A 2 4.72 -4.58 43.23
C ARG A 2 3.83 -4.59 41.98
N GLU A 3 4.40 -4.19 40.85
CA GLU A 3 3.78 -4.30 39.54
C GLU A 3 3.61 -5.79 39.22
N THR A 4 2.37 -6.26 39.27
CA THR A 4 2.00 -7.60 38.84
C THR A 4 2.09 -7.68 37.32
N GLY A 5 3.23 -8.18 36.86
CA GLY A 5 3.37 -9.07 35.70
C GLY A 5 2.40 -8.86 34.55
N LYS A 6 2.57 -7.78 33.77
CA LYS A 6 2.24 -7.83 32.35
C LYS A 6 3.20 -8.83 31.71
N ARG A 7 2.79 -10.11 31.63
CA ARG A 7 3.46 -11.09 30.76
C ARG A 7 3.50 -10.47 29.37
N PHE A 8 4.67 -9.95 29.00
CA PHE A 8 4.98 -9.49 27.66
C PHE A 8 4.63 -10.65 26.72
N ILE A 9 3.65 -10.43 25.84
CA ILE A 9 3.39 -11.32 24.71
C ILE A 9 4.66 -11.22 23.84
N SER A 10 5.60 -12.15 24.05
CA SER A 10 6.97 -12.07 23.56
C SER A 10 7.12 -12.29 22.04
N SER A 11 6.03 -12.61 21.34
CA SER A 11 5.94 -12.38 19.90
C SER A 11 4.48 -12.28 19.46
N ARG A 12 3.98 -11.07 19.22
CA ARG A 12 2.84 -10.91 18.31
C ARG A 12 3.36 -11.26 16.92
N ARG A 13 2.91 -12.37 16.35
CA ARG A 13 3.20 -12.71 14.94
C ARG A 13 2.03 -12.29 14.08
N ALA A 14 2.32 -11.84 12.87
CA ALA A 14 1.28 -11.52 11.90
C ALA A 14 0.52 -12.80 11.50
N ARG A 15 -0.81 -12.74 11.52
CA ARG A 15 -1.66 -13.89 11.16
C ARG A 15 -1.66 -14.19 9.66
N ARG A 16 -1.53 -13.14 8.84
CA ARG A 16 -1.57 -13.17 7.38
C ARG A 16 -0.57 -12.17 6.81
N SER A 17 -0.30 -12.32 5.52
CA SER A 17 0.36 -11.29 4.73
C SER A 17 -0.66 -10.25 4.32
N TYR A 18 -0.27 -8.98 4.36
CA TYR A 18 -1.11 -7.85 4.00
C TYR A 18 -0.32 -6.85 3.19
N GLY A 19 -0.98 -6.21 2.23
CA GLY A 19 -0.34 -5.15 1.47
C GLY A 19 -1.15 -4.66 0.29
N THR A 20 -0.47 -4.16 -0.74
CA THR A 20 -1.07 -3.35 -1.80
C THR A 20 -0.45 -3.66 -3.15
N VAL A 21 -1.18 -3.32 -4.21
CA VAL A 21 -0.63 -3.20 -5.56
C VAL A 21 -0.33 -1.74 -5.84
N LEU A 22 0.81 -1.46 -6.48
CA LEU A 22 1.17 -0.15 -7.00
C LEU A 22 1.32 -0.22 -8.52
N LEU A 23 0.97 0.88 -9.18
CA LEU A 23 1.26 1.09 -10.60
C LEU A 23 2.58 1.85 -10.73
N GLU A 24 3.52 1.28 -11.47
CA GLU A 24 4.78 1.94 -11.83
C GLU A 24 4.82 2.10 -13.36
N PRO A 25 5.43 3.16 -13.91
CA PRO A 25 5.60 3.29 -15.36
C PRO A 25 6.40 2.13 -15.90
N PHE A 26 6.01 1.64 -17.08
CA PHE A 26 6.82 0.64 -17.76
C PHE A 26 8.15 1.25 -18.23
N ILE A 27 9.26 0.57 -17.96
CA ILE A 27 10.63 0.95 -18.36
C ILE A 27 11.19 -0.26 -19.09
N LYS A 28 11.43 -0.13 -20.40
CA LYS A 28 11.76 -1.26 -21.29
C LYS A 28 13.06 -1.97 -20.89
N GLU A 29 13.99 -1.24 -20.30
CA GLU A 29 15.28 -1.74 -19.85
C GLU A 29 15.20 -2.51 -18.52
N GLU A 30 14.14 -2.30 -17.73
CA GLU A 30 13.98 -2.87 -16.38
C GLU A 30 12.86 -3.90 -16.28
N HIS A 31 11.84 -3.79 -17.13
CA HIS A 31 10.60 -4.57 -17.05
C HIS A 31 10.40 -5.44 -18.29
N GLN A 32 9.78 -6.62 -18.11
CA GLN A 32 9.38 -7.48 -19.21
C GLN A 32 8.05 -6.97 -19.79
N GLU A 33 7.90 -6.97 -21.11
CA GLU A 33 6.65 -6.54 -21.76
C GLU A 33 5.43 -7.36 -21.31
N GLU A 34 5.64 -8.59 -20.86
CA GLU A 34 4.61 -9.47 -20.28
C GLU A 34 4.05 -8.94 -18.95
N ASP A 35 4.82 -8.13 -18.22
CA ASP A 35 4.42 -7.50 -16.95
C ASP A 35 3.64 -6.19 -17.16
N ALA A 36 3.60 -5.72 -18.40
CA ALA A 36 3.02 -4.45 -18.78
C ALA A 36 1.51 -4.55 -19.01
N THR A 37 0.79 -3.53 -18.58
CA THR A 37 -0.66 -3.37 -18.74
C THR A 37 -0.94 -1.97 -19.25
N GLU A 38 -1.85 -1.85 -20.21
CA GLU A 38 -2.23 -0.55 -20.74
C GLU A 38 -3.25 0.13 -19.81
N HIS A 39 -2.87 1.27 -19.24
CA HIS A 39 -3.75 2.09 -18.43
C HIS A 39 -4.32 3.24 -19.28
N PRO A 40 -5.66 3.43 -19.33
CA PRO A 40 -6.31 4.38 -20.24
C PRO A 40 -5.79 5.82 -20.19
N GLN A 41 -5.24 6.25 -19.04
CA GLN A 41 -4.76 7.63 -18.82
C GLN A 41 -3.25 7.72 -18.57
N LEU A 42 -2.60 6.61 -18.22
CA LEU A 42 -1.18 6.62 -17.83
C LEU A 42 -0.29 5.94 -18.87
N GLY A 43 -0.89 5.38 -19.92
CA GLY A 43 -0.20 4.56 -20.91
C GLY A 43 0.20 3.22 -20.32
N THR A 44 1.31 2.68 -20.80
CA THR A 44 1.82 1.38 -20.41
C THR A 44 2.42 1.40 -18.99
N MET A 45 1.86 0.61 -18.09
CA MET A 45 2.19 0.54 -16.66
C MET A 45 2.45 -0.91 -16.22
N VAL A 46 3.28 -1.10 -15.19
CA VAL A 46 3.45 -2.39 -14.52
C VAL A 46 2.72 -2.41 -13.19
N GLN A 47 2.14 -3.57 -12.84
CA GLN A 47 1.48 -3.79 -11.55
C GLN A 47 2.43 -4.52 -10.62
N LYS A 48 2.77 -3.91 -9.49
CA LYS A 48 3.69 -4.50 -8.52
C LYS A 48 3.01 -4.70 -7.18
N MET A 49 2.94 -5.97 -6.76
CA MET A 49 2.41 -6.34 -5.45
C MET A 49 3.48 -6.12 -4.37
N PHE A 50 3.07 -5.66 -3.20
CA PHE A 50 3.93 -5.45 -2.05
C PHE A 50 3.26 -5.88 -0.76
N TRP A 51 3.89 -6.78 0.00
CA TRP A 51 3.51 -7.06 1.38
C TRP A 51 4.13 -6.03 2.33
N HIS A 52 3.28 -5.35 3.10
CA HIS A 52 3.69 -4.51 4.22
C HIS A 52 4.11 -5.39 5.39
N ILE A 53 3.29 -6.39 5.70
CA ILE A 53 3.57 -7.41 6.71
C ILE A 53 3.40 -8.77 6.04
N LYS A 54 4.31 -9.70 6.31
CA LYS A 54 4.20 -11.09 5.88
C LYS A 54 3.60 -11.96 6.99
N ARG A 55 2.90 -13.03 6.62
CA ARG A 55 2.42 -14.04 7.57
C ARG A 55 3.60 -14.55 8.42
N ASN A 56 3.34 -14.78 9.70
CA ASN A 56 4.29 -15.22 10.72
C ASN A 56 5.43 -14.24 11.03
N GLU A 57 5.47 -13.07 10.40
CA GLU A 57 6.48 -12.06 10.67
C GLU A 57 6.34 -11.54 12.11
N LYS A 58 7.47 -11.31 12.77
CA LYS A 58 7.51 -10.83 14.15
C LYS A 58 7.13 -9.35 14.18
N LEU A 59 6.13 -9.01 14.99
CA LEU A 59 5.70 -7.65 15.27
C LEU A 59 6.26 -7.22 16.62
N LEU A 60 7.09 -6.18 16.63
CA LEU A 60 7.68 -5.69 17.87
C LEU A 60 6.63 -4.93 18.69
N PRO A 61 6.60 -5.07 20.03
CA PRO A 61 5.63 -4.35 20.87
C PRO A 61 5.67 -2.82 20.74
N SER A 62 6.83 -2.26 20.37
CA SER A 62 7.04 -0.82 20.17
C SER A 62 6.76 -0.36 18.74
N GLU A 63 6.60 -1.27 17.80
CA GLU A 63 6.37 -0.94 16.40
C GLU A 63 4.91 -0.55 16.20
N LYS A 64 4.71 0.69 15.73
CA LYS A 64 3.36 1.24 15.48
C LYS A 64 2.91 1.09 14.03
N TYR A 65 3.86 1.10 13.10
CA TYR A 65 3.58 1.11 11.67
C TYR A 65 4.65 0.33 10.91
N ARG A 66 4.23 -0.34 9.84
CA ARG A 66 5.14 -0.85 8.82
C ARG A 66 4.85 -0.18 7.48
N TRP A 67 5.83 0.61 7.03
CA TRP A 67 5.67 1.52 5.89
C TRP A 67 6.25 0.95 4.60
N LEU A 68 5.46 1.03 3.54
CA LEU A 68 5.94 1.11 2.17
C LEU A 68 6.20 2.58 1.83
N LYS A 69 7.48 2.94 1.71
CA LYS A 69 7.90 4.31 1.40
C LYS A 69 7.95 4.53 -0.10
N ASN A 70 7.74 5.77 -0.53
CA ASN A 70 7.87 6.21 -1.92
C ASN A 70 6.94 5.48 -2.91
N ALA A 71 5.74 5.08 -2.46
CA ALA A 71 4.72 4.63 -3.38
C ALA A 71 4.32 5.81 -4.28
N THR A 72 4.42 5.64 -5.59
CA THR A 72 4.04 6.69 -6.53
C THR A 72 2.56 6.57 -6.85
N LEU A 73 1.79 7.64 -6.61
CA LEU A 73 0.41 7.77 -7.07
C LEU A 73 0.36 8.80 -8.19
N TYR A 74 -0.36 8.47 -9.25
CA TYR A 74 -0.68 9.39 -10.33
C TYR A 74 -2.05 9.99 -10.06
N VAL A 75 -2.12 11.31 -9.99
CA VAL A 75 -3.35 12.07 -9.69
C VAL A 75 -3.58 13.17 -10.71
N GLY A 76 -4.83 13.57 -10.87
CA GLY A 76 -5.27 14.55 -11.85
C GLY A 76 -6.04 13.92 -13.02
N GLY A 77 -6.17 14.66 -14.12
CA GLY A 77 -7.09 14.29 -15.20
C GLY A 77 -8.54 14.14 -14.74
N GLN A 78 -9.29 13.19 -15.32
CA GLN A 78 -10.72 13.00 -15.02
C GLN A 78 -11.02 12.55 -13.59
N HIS A 79 -10.03 11.98 -12.88
CA HIS A 79 -10.19 11.44 -11.53
C HIS A 79 -9.84 12.46 -10.45
N GLY A 80 -9.27 13.61 -10.82
CA GLY A 80 -8.90 14.67 -9.88
C GLY A 80 -7.86 14.24 -8.85
N TYR A 81 -7.94 14.79 -7.64
CA TYR A 81 -6.98 14.55 -6.56
C TYR A 81 -7.44 13.50 -5.54
N GLN A 82 -8.47 12.74 -5.88
CA GLN A 82 -9.01 11.66 -5.05
C GLN A 82 -8.79 10.32 -5.75
N GLY A 83 -8.56 9.27 -4.96
CA GLY A 83 -8.29 7.95 -5.49
C GLY A 83 -8.46 6.86 -4.45
N VAL A 84 -8.21 5.62 -4.88
CA VAL A 84 -8.26 4.45 -4.00
C VAL A 84 -7.03 3.59 -4.22
N ILE A 85 -6.54 3.01 -3.13
CA ILE A 85 -5.49 1.99 -3.17
C ILE A 85 -6.11 0.66 -2.75
N GLU A 86 -5.98 -0.36 -3.59
CA GLU A 86 -6.49 -1.69 -3.30
C GLU A 86 -5.61 -2.39 -2.25
N ILE A 87 -6.22 -2.80 -1.14
CA ILE A 87 -5.56 -3.55 -0.08
C ILE A 87 -5.89 -5.03 -0.24
N TYR A 88 -4.86 -5.86 -0.12
CA TYR A 88 -4.91 -7.30 -0.28
C TYR A 88 -4.43 -8.02 0.97
N GLN A 89 -4.92 -9.25 1.13
CA GLN A 89 -4.48 -10.20 2.14
C GLN A 89 -4.17 -11.56 1.51
N SER A 90 -3.27 -12.31 2.15
CA SER A 90 -2.95 -13.68 1.74
C SER A 90 -2.46 -14.52 2.92
N ASP A 91 -2.74 -15.82 2.87
CA ASP A 91 -2.16 -16.80 3.78
C ASP A 91 -0.74 -17.26 3.33
N ASN A 92 -0.28 -16.81 2.15
CA ASN A 92 1.07 -17.05 1.62
C ASN A 92 2.07 -16.04 2.19
N VAL A 93 3.30 -16.48 2.49
CA VAL A 93 4.38 -15.61 2.97
C VAL A 93 5.02 -14.81 1.83
N ASP A 94 5.17 -15.45 0.67
CA ASP A 94 5.81 -14.85 -0.49
C ASP A 94 4.87 -13.85 -1.18
N VAL A 95 5.48 -12.78 -1.69
CA VAL A 95 4.76 -11.77 -2.48
C VAL A 95 4.47 -12.40 -3.84
N PRO A 96 3.19 -12.60 -4.20
CA PRO A 96 2.85 -13.11 -5.51
C PRO A 96 3.13 -12.03 -6.56
N ILE A 97 3.46 -12.47 -7.77
CA ILE A 97 3.63 -11.57 -8.91
C ILE A 97 2.30 -10.84 -9.20
N TRP A 98 1.20 -11.60 -9.18
CA TRP A 98 -0.12 -11.11 -9.57
C TRP A 98 -1.10 -11.00 -8.41
N LYS A 99 -1.93 -9.96 -8.43
CA LYS A 99 -3.05 -9.80 -7.48
C LYS A 99 -4.17 -10.84 -7.65
N SER A 100 -4.22 -11.48 -8.82
CA SER A 100 -5.11 -12.59 -9.15
C SER A 100 -4.56 -13.97 -8.74
N ALA A 101 -3.34 -14.03 -8.18
CA ALA A 101 -2.74 -15.30 -7.77
C ALA A 101 -3.60 -16.02 -6.72
N LYS A 102 -3.60 -17.36 -6.78
CA LYS A 102 -4.37 -18.19 -5.86
C LYS A 102 -4.01 -17.86 -4.40
N GLY A 103 -5.04 -17.64 -3.58
CA GLY A 103 -4.87 -17.33 -2.16
C GLY A 103 -4.64 -15.83 -1.86
N VAL A 104 -4.61 -14.97 -2.88
CA VAL A 104 -4.70 -13.51 -2.72
C VAL A 104 -6.16 -13.11 -2.73
N ARG A 105 -6.58 -12.34 -1.72
CA ARG A 105 -7.94 -11.82 -1.60
C ARG A 105 -7.91 -10.31 -1.38
N ARG A 106 -8.79 -9.58 -2.06
CA ARG A 106 -8.97 -8.14 -1.79
C ARG A 106 -9.62 -7.98 -0.43
N LEU A 107 -8.96 -7.24 0.46
CA LEU A 107 -9.47 -6.87 1.77
C LEU A 107 -10.39 -5.65 1.69
N GLY A 108 -10.05 -4.69 0.82
CA GLY A 108 -10.86 -3.51 0.58
C GLY A 108 -10.06 -2.39 -0.07
N HIS A 109 -10.52 -1.15 0.10
CA HIS A 109 -9.89 0.04 -0.48
C HIS A 109 -9.45 1.01 0.61
N LEU A 110 -8.25 1.57 0.44
CA LEU A 110 -7.78 2.72 1.19
C LEU A 110 -8.09 3.98 0.37
N PRO A 111 -9.08 4.80 0.76
CA PRO A 111 -9.36 6.05 0.08
C PRO A 111 -8.22 7.04 0.31
N ILE A 112 -7.85 7.76 -0.75
CA ILE A 112 -6.82 8.78 -0.76
C ILE A 112 -7.46 10.10 -1.20
N ASP A 113 -7.23 11.15 -0.40
CA ASP A 113 -7.59 12.52 -0.77
C ASP A 113 -6.37 13.44 -0.67
N LEU A 114 -5.95 13.95 -1.82
CA LEU A 114 -4.82 14.87 -1.97
C LEU A 114 -5.27 16.31 -2.20
N SER A 115 -6.57 16.60 -2.21
CA SER A 115 -7.13 17.93 -2.55
C SER A 115 -6.56 19.05 -1.67
N ASP A 116 -6.39 18.74 -0.39
CA ASP A 116 -5.91 19.69 0.61
C ASP A 116 -4.38 19.77 0.71
N LEU A 117 -3.61 19.07 -0.13
CA LEU A 117 -2.15 19.25 -0.15
C LEU A 117 -1.75 20.62 -0.73
N GLY A 118 -2.73 21.41 -1.18
CA GLY A 118 -2.55 22.52 -2.08
C GLY A 118 -2.07 21.98 -3.43
N ARG A 119 -2.44 22.61 -4.53
CA ARG A 119 -1.60 22.51 -5.73
C ARG A 119 -0.21 22.83 -5.24
N VAL A 120 0.75 21.90 -5.28
CA VAL A 120 2.10 22.11 -4.74
C VAL A 120 2.62 23.41 -5.33
N SER A 121 2.44 24.49 -4.57
CA SER A 121 2.45 25.83 -5.16
C SER A 121 3.91 26.20 -5.24
N LYS A 122 4.48 26.06 -6.43
CA LYS A 122 5.61 26.83 -6.90
C LYS A 122 6.70 27.05 -5.84
N ARG A 123 7.42 25.99 -5.48
CA ARG A 123 8.87 26.15 -5.28
C ARG A 123 9.56 25.23 -6.27
N LYS A 124 9.98 25.84 -7.38
CA LYS A 124 10.98 25.32 -8.32
C LYS A 124 12.23 24.89 -7.53
N LYS A 125 12.24 23.67 -7.02
CA LYS A 125 13.39 22.80 -7.25
C LYS A 125 12.87 21.79 -8.25
N GLN A 126 13.40 21.83 -9.47
CA GLN A 126 13.32 20.71 -10.40
C GLN A 126 13.92 19.48 -9.68
N ALA A 127 13.14 18.81 -8.84
CA ALA A 127 13.16 17.36 -8.90
C ALA A 127 12.63 17.05 -10.29
N SER A 128 13.40 16.32 -11.07
CA SER A 128 13.02 15.81 -12.38
C SER A 128 11.63 15.18 -12.29
N ILE A 129 10.59 15.97 -12.56
CA ILE A 129 9.24 15.46 -12.80
C ILE A 129 9.41 14.63 -14.05
N SER A 130 9.48 13.31 -13.88
CA SER A 130 9.55 12.35 -14.96
C SER A 130 8.34 12.61 -15.85
N TYR A 131 8.60 13.26 -16.98
CA TYR A 131 7.64 13.43 -18.06
C TYR A 131 7.09 12.04 -18.41
N ILE A 132 5.79 11.85 -18.23
CA ILE A 132 5.10 10.65 -18.70
C ILE A 132 4.74 10.94 -20.16
N PRO A 133 5.37 10.27 -21.14
CA PRO A 133 5.07 10.50 -22.55
C PRO A 133 3.59 10.19 -22.82
N GLY A 134 2.85 11.14 -23.40
CA GLY A 134 1.47 10.96 -23.83
C GLY A 134 0.38 11.50 -22.89
N SER A 135 0.71 12.06 -21.73
CA SER A 135 -0.30 12.63 -20.83
C SER A 135 -0.78 14.03 -21.29
N GLU A 136 -2.09 14.18 -21.47
CA GLU A 136 -2.74 15.50 -21.46
C GLU A 136 -2.37 16.23 -20.15
N LYS A 137 -2.27 17.56 -20.21
CA LYS A 137 -1.52 18.47 -19.30
C LYS A 137 -1.86 18.45 -17.79
N GLU A 138 -2.54 17.45 -17.24
CA GLU A 138 -3.11 17.49 -15.89
C GLU A 138 -2.84 16.27 -15.01
N ILE A 139 -1.86 15.41 -15.33
CA ILE A 139 -1.48 14.29 -14.44
C ILE A 139 -0.17 14.60 -13.70
N GLU A 140 -0.20 14.53 -12.37
CA GLU A 140 0.93 14.72 -11.47
C GLU A 140 1.29 13.41 -10.74
N ALA A 141 2.59 13.14 -10.60
CA ALA A 141 3.10 12.03 -9.81
C ALA A 141 3.41 12.50 -8.38
N VAL A 142 2.77 11.89 -7.38
CA VAL A 142 2.93 12.21 -5.95
C VAL A 142 3.49 11.01 -5.20
N LYS A 143 4.55 11.23 -4.41
CA LYS A 143 5.10 10.20 -3.52
C LYS A 143 4.30 10.14 -2.23
N VAL A 144 3.70 8.98 -1.98
CA VAL A 144 2.91 8.65 -0.79
C VAL A 144 3.63 7.56 0.00
N GLU A 145 3.52 7.62 1.32
CA GLU A 145 3.88 6.51 2.20
C GLU A 145 2.60 5.80 2.62
N ILE A 146 2.56 4.49 2.42
CA ILE A 146 1.42 3.64 2.80
C ILE A 146 1.90 2.74 3.94
N GLY A 147 1.16 2.71 5.03
CA GLY A 147 1.55 2.02 6.24
C GLY A 147 0.45 1.11 6.74
N GLN A 148 0.81 -0.10 7.16
CA GLN A 148 -0.06 -0.92 7.97
C GLN A 148 0.17 -0.53 9.44
N VAL A 149 -0.91 -0.24 10.15
CA VAL A 149 -0.89 0.08 11.58
C VAL A 149 -0.88 -1.22 12.39
N ILE A 150 0.09 -1.34 13.29
CA ILE A 150 0.24 -2.51 14.14
C ILE A 150 -0.63 -2.30 15.38
N LYS A 151 -1.86 -2.80 15.32
CA LYS A 151 -2.84 -2.76 16.43
C LYS A 151 -3.15 -4.16 16.97
N ASP A 152 -3.95 -4.19 18.03
CA ASP A 152 -4.41 -5.42 18.68
C ASP A 152 -5.33 -6.25 17.77
N PHE A 153 -5.40 -7.55 18.08
CA PHE A 153 -5.62 -8.71 17.19
C PHE A 153 -6.85 -8.78 16.28
N MET A 154 -7.77 -7.81 16.31
CA MET A 154 -9.09 -7.91 15.64
C MET A 154 -9.30 -6.97 14.47
N THR A 155 -8.42 -5.97 14.29
CA THR A 155 -8.54 -4.99 13.20
C THR A 155 -7.24 -4.84 12.44
N VAL A 156 -7.33 -4.81 11.11
CA VAL A 156 -6.24 -4.40 10.21
C VAL A 156 -6.50 -2.96 9.81
N GLU A 157 -5.56 -2.06 10.08
CA GLU A 157 -5.71 -0.66 9.68
C GLU A 157 -4.56 -0.25 8.76
N PHE A 158 -4.89 0.54 7.75
CA PHE A 158 -3.96 1.12 6.79
C PHE A 158 -4.08 2.63 6.80
N VAL A 159 -2.94 3.30 6.71
CA VAL A 159 -2.82 4.75 6.68
C VAL A 159 -1.96 5.15 5.49
N ALA A 160 -2.36 6.20 4.79
CA ALA A 160 -1.55 6.85 3.77
C ALA A 160 -1.18 8.26 4.20
N ARG A 161 0.04 8.69 3.89
CA ARG A 161 0.52 10.05 4.17
C ARG A 161 1.43 10.60 3.08
N VAL A 162 1.43 11.92 2.96
CA VAL A 162 2.41 12.70 2.19
C VAL A 162 3.17 13.58 3.17
N GLY A 163 4.47 13.33 3.33
CA GLY A 163 5.25 13.92 4.41
C GLY A 163 4.65 13.58 5.79
N SER A 164 4.27 14.60 6.56
CA SER A 164 3.61 14.43 7.85
C SER A 164 2.07 14.39 7.76
N LYS A 165 1.48 14.73 6.60
CA LYS A 165 0.03 14.85 6.45
C LYS A 165 -0.60 13.52 6.09
N LYS A 166 -1.57 13.09 6.90
CA LYS A 166 -2.42 11.94 6.59
C LYS A 166 -3.36 12.28 5.43
N VAL A 167 -3.39 11.43 4.41
CA VAL A 167 -4.22 11.58 3.20
C VAL A 167 -5.18 10.41 3.00
N GLY A 168 -5.06 9.35 3.79
CA GLY A 168 -5.97 8.21 3.75
C GLY A 168 -5.93 7.40 5.04
N LEU A 169 -7.06 6.80 5.37
CA LEU A 169 -7.21 5.85 6.48
C LEU A 169 -8.29 4.83 6.12
N ALA A 170 -8.03 3.56 6.35
CA ALA A 170 -9.02 2.49 6.24
C ALA A 170 -8.77 1.44 7.32
N SER A 171 -9.85 0.91 7.89
CA SER A 171 -9.81 -0.13 8.91
C SER A 171 -10.71 -1.27 8.48
N PHE A 172 -10.23 -2.49 8.66
CA PHE A 172 -10.88 -3.72 8.23
C PHE A 172 -10.94 -4.69 9.40
N GLU A 173 -12.02 -5.43 9.53
CA GLU A 173 -12.11 -6.52 10.50
C GLU A 173 -11.37 -7.74 9.98
N TYR A 174 -10.76 -8.50 10.89
CA TYR A 174 -10.16 -9.79 10.52
C TYR A 174 -11.25 -10.79 10.14
N GLU A 175 -11.18 -11.34 8.93
CA GLU A 175 -11.89 -12.58 8.61
C GLU A 175 -11.20 -13.75 9.35
N PRO A 176 -11.93 -14.51 10.18
CA PRO A 176 -11.40 -15.75 10.74
C PRO A 176 -10.84 -16.63 9.62
N ILE A 177 -9.68 -17.24 9.83
CA ILE A 177 -9.27 -18.37 8.99
C ILE A 177 -10.31 -19.45 9.29
N ALA A 178 -11.10 -19.86 8.30
CA ALA A 178 -11.92 -21.05 8.47
C ALA A 178 -10.96 -22.17 8.89
N ASN A 179 -11.16 -22.71 10.10
CA ASN A 179 -10.35 -23.81 10.60
C ASN A 179 -10.50 -24.98 9.63
N GLY A 180 -9.55 -25.10 8.72
CA GLY A 180 -9.44 -26.18 7.76
C GLY A 180 -8.02 -26.71 7.86
N GLU A 181 -7.90 -27.79 8.62
CA GLU A 181 -6.76 -28.72 8.63
C GLU A 181 -5.45 -28.21 9.25
N ASP A 182 -5.46 -28.00 10.57
CA ASP A 182 -4.35 -28.51 11.40
C ASP A 182 -4.83 -29.86 11.98
N GLY A 183 -4.49 -30.94 11.27
CA GLY A 183 -4.51 -32.31 11.76
C GLY A 183 -3.09 -32.82 11.90
#